data_AF-A0AA41Q933-F1
#
_entry.id   AF-A0AA41Q933-F1
#
_cell.length_a   1.000
_cell.length_b   1.000
_cell.length_c   1.000
_cell.angle_alpha   90.00
_cell.angle_beta   90.00
_cell.angle_gamma   90.00
#
_symmetry.space_group_name_H-M   'P 1'
#
loop_
_entity.id
_entity.type
_entity.pdbx_description
1 polymer ?
#
loop_
_entity_poly.entity_id
_entity_poly.type
_entity_poly.pdbx_seq_one_letter_code
_entity_poly.pdbx_strand_id
1 'polypeptide(L)'
;MPSWLPESAEGVTELDGAFGLRPVLYTRYKDYVTRLWSPDVLDPVLTELVRLRIAGLHECSVEEAARTRAAVHAGLDEERIERLAQGSGDPAFSPVESACLLFAEQFVLAPETVGDDDRKRLTGLIGEAGLVGLAMICAVFDGFDRFQIVLGTQDTDPDLPYPALVHPPGLDPEAPAEARAFDPDDAIAGSPLALQPDLLASFLRMYGTLWWDGVVDHPSKEVGRLRNARVTGCRYCRNVRFAQAREDGLNEDLVELIADGFEASALEERHKVVIRFTDFFLGDPHGMSAERGADLRADLLAAYGPDGTVELAAGLALFMGFAKIAVTLGSVPADFPTMVIPTPGG
;
A
#
# COMPACT_ATOMS: atom_id res chain seq x y z
N MET A 1 -10.66 -18.30 -4.96
CA MET A 1 -10.22 -18.74 -6.30
C MET A 1 -8.74 -18.47 -6.36
N PRO A 2 -7.93 -19.36 -6.93
CA PRO A 2 -6.50 -19.14 -6.98
C PRO A 2 -6.13 -17.96 -7.86
N SER A 3 -4.91 -17.46 -7.70
CA SER A 3 -4.38 -16.36 -8.50
C SER A 3 -4.56 -16.61 -10.00
N TRP A 4 -4.90 -15.56 -10.75
CA TRP A 4 -5.06 -15.62 -12.21
C TRP A 4 -3.75 -15.44 -12.98
N LEU A 5 -2.64 -15.19 -12.27
CA LEU A 5 -1.32 -15.11 -12.88
C LEU A 5 -0.94 -16.47 -13.49
N PRO A 6 -0.36 -16.51 -14.70
CA PRO A 6 -0.02 -17.76 -15.37
C PRO A 6 1.22 -18.46 -14.77
N GLU A 7 1.96 -17.75 -13.90
CA GLU A 7 3.20 -18.20 -13.27
C GLU A 7 3.16 -17.85 -11.78
N SER A 8 3.84 -18.66 -10.98
CA SER A 8 4.08 -18.41 -9.56
C SER A 8 5.49 -18.83 -9.18
N ALA A 9 6.10 -18.09 -8.25
CA ALA A 9 7.32 -18.51 -7.58
C ALA A 9 7.05 -19.62 -6.56
N GLU A 10 8.12 -20.27 -6.09
CA GLU A 10 8.02 -21.18 -4.94
C GLU A 10 7.66 -20.40 -3.67
N GLY A 11 6.71 -20.92 -2.90
CA GLY A 11 6.16 -20.24 -1.73
C GLY A 11 5.21 -21.12 -0.92
N VAL A 12 4.90 -20.70 0.31
CA VAL A 12 3.95 -21.41 1.18
C VAL A 12 2.52 -20.95 0.88
N THR A 13 2.35 -19.66 0.60
CA THR A 13 1.06 -19.01 0.31
C THR A 13 0.97 -18.56 -1.14
N GLU A 14 -0.24 -18.25 -1.62
CA GLU A 14 -0.41 -17.62 -2.93
C GLU A 14 0.25 -16.23 -3.01
N LEU A 15 0.28 -15.50 -1.90
CA LEU A 15 1.02 -14.23 -1.80
C LEU A 15 2.51 -14.45 -2.04
N ASP A 16 3.11 -15.49 -1.44
CA ASP A 16 4.50 -15.86 -1.71
C ASP A 16 4.71 -16.19 -3.19
N GLY A 17 3.80 -16.95 -3.79
CA GLY A 17 3.89 -17.33 -5.20
C GLY A 17 3.80 -16.14 -6.14
N ALA A 18 2.83 -15.25 -5.94
CA ALA A 18 2.64 -14.07 -6.78
C ALA A 18 3.74 -13.02 -6.55
N PHE A 19 3.94 -12.59 -5.30
CA PHE A 19 4.91 -11.53 -5.00
C PHE A 19 6.35 -12.01 -5.15
N GLY A 20 6.60 -13.31 -4.99
CA GLY A 20 7.89 -13.95 -5.25
C GLY A 20 8.37 -13.86 -6.70
N LEU A 21 7.50 -13.53 -7.67
CA LEU A 21 7.93 -13.15 -9.02
C LEU A 21 8.82 -11.90 -9.02
N ARG A 22 8.75 -11.10 -7.94
CA ARG A 22 9.60 -9.93 -7.67
C ARG A 22 10.43 -10.12 -6.40
N PRO A 23 11.42 -11.04 -6.39
CA PRO A 23 12.03 -11.53 -5.14
C PRO A 23 12.73 -10.44 -4.32
N VAL A 24 13.42 -9.49 -4.98
CA VAL A 24 14.09 -8.38 -4.28
C VAL A 24 13.06 -7.43 -3.66
N LEU A 25 12.06 -6.98 -4.42
CA LEU A 25 10.98 -6.13 -3.91
C LEU A 25 10.20 -6.82 -2.80
N TYR A 26 9.88 -8.11 -2.96
CA TYR A 26 9.17 -8.89 -1.94
C TYR A 26 10.00 -9.00 -0.65
N THR A 27 11.31 -9.17 -0.75
CA THR A 27 12.21 -9.18 0.41
C THR A 27 12.17 -7.85 1.16
N ARG A 28 12.17 -6.71 0.44
CA ARG A 28 12.05 -5.38 1.06
C ARG A 28 10.67 -5.13 1.66
N TYR A 29 9.62 -5.59 0.98
CA TYR A 29 8.25 -5.55 1.51
C TYR A 29 8.17 -6.29 2.84
N LYS A 30 8.71 -7.51 2.92
CA LYS A 30 8.70 -8.25 4.19
C LYS A 30 9.50 -7.55 5.30
N ASP A 31 10.69 -6.99 5.02
CA ASP A 31 11.45 -6.17 6.01
C ASP A 31 10.66 -4.95 6.47
N TYR A 32 9.89 -4.33 5.59
CA TYR A 32 9.07 -3.19 5.95
C TYR A 32 7.85 -3.59 6.80
N VAL A 33 7.06 -4.58 6.35
CA VAL A 33 5.88 -5.08 7.07
C VAL A 33 6.23 -5.55 8.46
N THR A 34 7.33 -6.28 8.60
CA THR A 34 7.95 -6.63 9.89
C THR A 34 7.94 -5.48 10.89
N ARG A 35 8.46 -4.33 10.45
CA ARG A 35 8.82 -3.23 11.35
C ARG A 35 7.58 -2.50 11.83
N LEU A 36 6.48 -2.56 11.07
CA LEU A 36 5.16 -2.07 11.48
C LEU A 36 4.66 -2.75 12.76
N TRP A 37 5.11 -3.97 13.04
CA TRP A 37 4.76 -4.72 14.25
C TRP A 37 5.67 -4.44 15.44
N SER A 38 6.65 -3.56 15.30
CA SER A 38 7.47 -3.12 16.43
C SER A 38 6.59 -2.37 17.45
N PRO A 39 6.70 -2.68 18.75
CA PRO A 39 6.01 -1.91 19.79
C PRO A 39 6.45 -0.44 19.85
N ASP A 40 7.58 -0.09 19.24
CA ASP A 40 8.04 1.30 19.11
C ASP A 40 7.26 2.09 18.03
N VAL A 41 6.56 1.39 17.12
CA VAL A 41 5.70 2.02 16.09
C VAL A 41 4.31 2.26 16.64
N LEU A 42 3.65 1.20 17.09
CA LEU A 42 2.33 1.21 17.70
C LEU A 42 2.19 -0.05 18.57
N ASP A 43 1.30 -0.01 19.58
CA ASP A 43 0.97 -1.19 20.35
C ASP A 43 0.54 -2.35 19.41
N PRO A 44 1.16 -3.55 19.51
CA PRO A 44 0.87 -4.65 18.59
C PRO A 44 -0.58 -5.13 18.57
N VAL A 45 -1.34 -4.94 19.65
CA VAL A 45 -2.77 -5.27 19.71
C VAL A 45 -3.57 -4.23 18.93
N LEU A 46 -3.23 -2.94 19.08
CA LEU A 46 -3.82 -1.88 18.24
C LEU A 46 -3.52 -2.11 16.75
N THR A 47 -2.29 -2.49 16.41
CA THR A 47 -1.91 -2.83 15.03
C THR A 47 -2.76 -3.97 14.48
N GLU A 48 -2.97 -5.04 15.25
CA GLU A 48 -3.83 -6.15 14.83
C GLU A 48 -5.28 -5.73 14.64
N LEU A 49 -5.86 -4.97 15.59
CA LEU A 49 -7.24 -4.51 15.49
C LEU A 49 -7.46 -3.62 14.25
N VAL A 50 -6.51 -2.73 13.97
CA VAL A 50 -6.52 -1.88 12.77
C VAL A 50 -6.42 -2.73 11.51
N ARG A 51 -5.48 -3.68 11.45
CA ARG A 51 -5.33 -4.59 10.30
C ARG A 51 -6.61 -5.37 10.04
N LEU A 52 -7.16 -6.03 11.05
CA LEU A 52 -8.40 -6.83 10.91
C LEU A 52 -9.58 -5.96 10.51
N ARG A 53 -9.65 -4.71 10.99
CA ARG A 53 -10.71 -3.79 10.57
C ARG A 53 -10.59 -3.44 9.10
N ILE A 54 -9.38 -3.14 8.63
CA ILE A 54 -9.11 -2.84 7.21
C ILE A 54 -9.43 -4.05 6.34
N ALA A 55 -9.01 -5.25 6.75
CA ALA A 55 -9.32 -6.51 6.07
C ALA A 55 -10.83 -6.70 5.88
N GLY A 56 -11.62 -6.48 6.94
CA GLY A 56 -13.07 -6.55 6.88
C GLY A 56 -13.74 -5.45 6.03
N LEU A 57 -13.12 -4.27 5.89
CA LEU A 57 -13.60 -3.22 4.99
C LEU A 57 -13.36 -3.56 3.52
N HIS A 58 -12.33 -4.34 3.23
CA HIS A 58 -12.00 -4.81 1.88
C HIS A 58 -12.58 -6.18 1.55
N GLU A 59 -13.16 -6.89 2.51
CA GLU A 59 -13.57 -8.30 2.37
C GLU A 59 -12.37 -9.18 1.95
N CYS A 60 -11.21 -8.97 2.58
CA CYS A 60 -9.99 -9.70 2.27
C CYS A 60 -9.89 -10.98 3.10
N SER A 61 -10.39 -12.10 2.57
CA SER A 61 -10.56 -13.37 3.31
C SER A 61 -9.30 -13.90 3.98
N VAL A 62 -8.14 -13.81 3.32
CA VAL A 62 -6.86 -14.30 3.86
C VAL A 62 -6.38 -13.47 5.06
N GLU A 63 -6.58 -12.15 5.00
CA GLU A 63 -6.23 -11.24 6.10
C GLU A 63 -7.25 -11.31 7.24
N GLU A 64 -8.54 -11.44 6.92
CA GLU A 64 -9.59 -11.69 7.92
C GLU A 64 -9.42 -13.00 8.66
N ALA A 65 -8.84 -14.03 8.01
CA ALA A 65 -8.49 -15.28 8.67
C ALA A 65 -7.27 -15.09 9.59
N ALA A 66 -6.23 -14.38 9.14
CA ALA A 66 -4.96 -14.26 9.85
C ALA A 66 -5.06 -13.73 11.30
N ARG A 67 -4.21 -14.25 12.20
CA ARG A 67 -4.06 -13.80 13.59
C ARG A 67 -2.59 -13.69 13.99
N THR A 68 -2.22 -12.63 14.70
CA THR A 68 -0.88 -12.54 15.31
C THR A 68 -0.83 -13.18 16.69
N ARG A 69 0.31 -13.84 17.01
CA ARG A 69 0.49 -14.44 18.35
C ARG A 69 0.39 -13.41 19.47
N ALA A 70 0.90 -12.20 19.24
CA ALA A 70 0.84 -11.12 20.21
C ALA A 70 -0.61 -10.75 20.55
N ALA A 71 -1.48 -10.59 19.55
CA ALA A 71 -2.89 -10.27 19.78
C ALA A 71 -3.64 -11.41 20.48
N VAL A 72 -3.42 -12.66 20.08
CA VAL A 72 -4.01 -13.84 20.75
C VAL A 72 -3.55 -13.90 22.22
N HIS A 73 -2.26 -13.68 22.50
CA HIS A 73 -1.75 -13.66 23.88
C HIS A 73 -2.30 -12.49 24.69
N ALA A 74 -2.64 -11.37 24.04
CA ALA A 74 -3.27 -10.22 24.67
C ALA A 74 -4.79 -10.37 24.87
N GLY A 75 -5.37 -11.52 24.50
CA GLY A 75 -6.78 -11.83 24.70
C GLY A 75 -7.69 -11.40 23.55
N LEU A 76 -7.16 -11.25 22.32
CA LEU A 76 -8.01 -11.20 21.13
C LEU A 76 -8.66 -12.58 20.93
N ASP A 77 -9.98 -12.63 21.07
CA ASP A 77 -10.81 -13.80 20.81
C ASP A 77 -11.82 -13.51 19.68
N GLU A 78 -12.52 -14.55 19.23
CA GLU A 78 -13.48 -14.41 18.12
C GLU A 78 -14.68 -13.53 18.49
N GLU A 79 -15.08 -13.43 19.77
CA GLU A 79 -16.14 -12.50 20.20
C GLU A 79 -15.70 -11.04 19.96
N ARG A 80 -14.45 -10.70 20.31
CA ARG A 80 -13.90 -9.36 20.09
C ARG A 80 -13.78 -9.03 18.60
N ILE A 81 -13.55 -10.03 17.76
CA ILE A 81 -13.47 -9.88 16.29
C ILE A 81 -14.86 -9.69 15.67
N GLU A 82 -15.86 -10.44 16.12
CA GLU A 82 -17.26 -10.23 15.71
C GLU A 82 -17.72 -8.79 16.04
N ARG A 83 -17.28 -8.24 17.18
CA ARG A 83 -17.53 -6.83 17.54
C ARG A 83 -16.80 -5.85 16.63
N LEU A 84 -15.59 -6.17 16.20
CA LEU A 84 -14.82 -5.35 15.26
C LEU A 84 -15.56 -5.16 13.92
N ALA A 85 -16.28 -6.18 13.47
CA ALA A 85 -17.10 -6.11 12.26
C ALA A 85 -18.25 -5.07 12.38
N GLN A 86 -18.73 -4.81 13.61
CA GLN A 86 -19.78 -3.82 13.89
C GLN A 86 -19.28 -2.36 13.86
N GLY A 87 -17.96 -2.17 13.82
CA GLY A 87 -17.30 -0.87 13.65
C GLY A 87 -16.76 -0.23 14.94
N SER A 88 -16.11 0.92 14.77
CA SER A 88 -15.37 1.65 15.82
C SER A 88 -16.18 2.12 17.03
N GLY A 89 -17.52 2.05 16.97
CA GLY A 89 -18.46 2.54 17.99
C GLY A 89 -18.88 1.55 19.08
N ASP A 90 -18.43 0.30 19.05
CA ASP A 90 -18.76 -0.69 20.09
C ASP A 90 -18.14 -0.27 21.46
N PRO A 91 -18.93 -0.23 22.56
CA PRO A 91 -18.43 0.15 23.89
C PRO A 91 -17.40 -0.82 24.50
N ALA A 92 -17.17 -1.99 23.89
CA ALA A 92 -16.14 -2.94 24.29
C ALA A 92 -14.71 -2.47 23.94
N PHE A 93 -14.59 -1.46 23.07
CA PHE A 93 -13.31 -0.83 22.74
C PHE A 93 -13.00 0.34 23.68
N SER A 94 -11.74 0.39 24.12
CA SER A 94 -11.21 1.50 24.88
C SER A 94 -11.15 2.79 24.04
N PRO A 95 -11.03 3.97 24.68
CA PRO A 95 -10.98 5.24 23.94
C PRO A 95 -9.86 5.34 22.90
N VAL A 96 -8.73 4.66 23.11
CA VAL A 96 -7.60 4.59 22.15
C VAL A 96 -7.88 3.62 21.01
N GLU A 97 -8.45 2.45 21.30
CA GLU A 97 -8.87 1.49 20.27
C GLU A 97 -9.92 2.10 19.35
N SER A 98 -11.00 2.67 19.90
CA SER A 98 -12.04 3.33 19.11
C SER A 98 -11.48 4.47 18.24
N ALA A 99 -10.52 5.25 18.75
CA ALA A 99 -9.91 6.32 17.97
C ALA A 99 -9.05 5.79 16.81
N CYS A 100 -8.26 4.73 17.04
CA CYS A 100 -7.45 4.11 15.98
C CYS A 100 -8.32 3.41 14.93
N LEU A 101 -9.40 2.74 15.35
CA LEU A 101 -10.35 2.10 14.45
C LEU A 101 -11.12 3.11 13.60
N LEU A 102 -11.58 4.21 14.21
CA LEU A 102 -12.23 5.29 13.47
C LEU A 102 -11.27 5.92 12.45
N PHE A 103 -10.02 6.16 12.83
CA PHE A 103 -9.00 6.64 11.90
C PHE A 103 -8.78 5.67 10.75
N ALA A 104 -8.70 4.36 11.00
CA ALA A 104 -8.56 3.34 9.95
C ALA A 104 -9.77 3.34 8.99
N GLU A 105 -10.99 3.42 9.52
CA GLU A 105 -12.22 3.53 8.72
C GLU A 105 -12.20 4.79 7.84
N GLN A 106 -11.87 5.95 8.41
CA GLN A 106 -11.74 7.20 7.66
C GLN A 106 -10.63 7.09 6.62
N PHE A 107 -9.46 6.55 6.96
CA PHE A 107 -8.33 6.39 6.06
C PHE A 107 -8.71 5.54 4.83
N VAL A 108 -9.41 4.42 5.04
CA VAL A 108 -9.84 3.52 3.96
C VAL A 108 -10.94 4.16 3.11
N LEU A 109 -11.99 4.69 3.75
CA LEU A 109 -13.24 5.04 3.07
C LEU A 109 -13.31 6.50 2.61
N ALA A 110 -12.77 7.43 3.39
CA ALA A 110 -12.93 8.87 3.19
C ALA A 110 -11.79 9.66 3.89
N PRO A 111 -10.53 9.55 3.44
CA PRO A 111 -9.36 10.10 4.14
C PRO A 111 -9.42 11.63 4.30
N GLU A 112 -10.14 12.33 3.44
CA GLU A 112 -10.40 13.77 3.52
C GLU A 112 -11.25 14.18 4.73
N THR A 113 -11.94 13.23 5.37
CA THR A 113 -12.75 13.47 6.56
C THR A 113 -11.93 13.52 7.85
N VAL A 114 -10.67 13.08 7.82
CA VAL A 114 -9.78 13.17 8.98
C VAL A 114 -9.46 14.64 9.27
N GLY A 115 -10.07 15.17 10.34
CA GLY A 115 -9.97 16.56 10.74
C GLY A 115 -8.84 16.84 11.73
N ASP A 116 -8.65 18.12 12.06
CA ASP A 116 -7.65 18.54 13.04
C ASP A 116 -7.96 18.02 14.45
N ASP A 117 -9.24 17.87 14.78
CA ASP A 117 -9.65 17.35 16.09
C ASP A 117 -9.40 15.85 16.20
N ASP A 118 -9.55 15.09 15.09
CA ASP A 118 -9.17 13.67 15.03
C ASP A 118 -7.66 13.51 15.24
N ARG A 119 -6.86 14.30 14.51
CA ARG A 119 -5.39 14.34 14.64
C ARG A 119 -4.97 14.69 16.07
N LYS A 120 -5.50 15.77 16.65
CA LYS A 120 -5.20 16.17 18.04
C LYS A 120 -5.57 15.10 19.04
N ARG A 121 -6.74 14.46 18.88
CA ARG A 121 -7.19 13.37 19.75
C ARG A 121 -6.23 12.19 19.70
N LEU A 122 -5.84 11.74 18.50
CA LEU A 122 -4.89 10.64 18.33
C LEU A 122 -3.51 11.02 18.87
N THR A 123 -2.99 12.20 18.56
CA THR A 123 -1.72 12.68 19.13
C THR A 123 -1.76 12.70 20.67
N GLY A 124 -2.88 13.07 21.28
CA GLY A 124 -3.04 13.03 22.74
C GLY A 124 -3.08 11.61 23.33
N LEU A 125 -3.50 10.60 22.56
CA LEU A 125 -3.64 9.21 23.00
C LEU A 125 -2.39 8.36 22.74
N ILE A 126 -1.76 8.52 21.57
CA ILE A 126 -0.65 7.68 21.09
C ILE A 126 0.61 8.47 20.68
N GLY A 127 0.61 9.80 20.87
CA GLY A 127 1.72 10.67 20.48
C GLY A 127 1.77 10.95 18.96
N GLU A 128 2.64 11.89 18.57
CA GLU A 128 2.82 12.25 17.15
C GLU A 128 3.46 11.10 16.36
N ALA A 129 4.50 10.47 16.91
CA ALA A 129 5.13 9.30 16.30
C ALA A 129 4.14 8.12 16.16
N GLY A 130 3.28 7.89 17.15
CA GLY A 130 2.24 6.86 17.08
C GLY A 130 1.18 7.16 16.02
N LEU A 131 0.76 8.43 15.85
CA LEU A 131 -0.14 8.82 14.75
C LEU A 131 0.50 8.56 13.37
N VAL A 132 1.78 8.87 13.19
CA VAL A 132 2.51 8.57 11.96
C VAL A 132 2.62 7.05 11.75
N GLY A 133 2.94 6.29 12.80
CA GLY A 133 2.98 4.83 12.77
C GLY A 133 1.64 4.22 12.36
N LEU A 134 0.55 4.68 12.97
CA LEU A 134 -0.83 4.29 12.63
C LEU A 134 -1.16 4.59 11.15
N ALA A 135 -0.79 5.76 10.64
CA ALA A 135 -1.00 6.12 9.23
C ALA A 135 -0.21 5.21 8.27
N MET A 136 1.03 4.84 8.63
CA MET A 136 1.85 3.90 7.84
C MET A 136 1.31 2.47 7.90
N ILE A 137 0.80 2.02 9.05
CA ILE A 137 0.08 0.75 9.21
C ILE A 137 -1.16 0.72 8.31
N CYS A 138 -2.00 1.76 8.36
CA CYS A 138 -3.20 1.84 7.53
C CYS A 138 -2.85 1.84 6.05
N ALA A 139 -1.83 2.59 5.63
CA ALA A 139 -1.37 2.66 4.25
C ALA A 139 -0.96 1.30 3.68
N VAL A 140 -0.28 0.49 4.48
CA VAL A 140 0.20 -0.83 4.06
C VAL A 140 -0.94 -1.81 3.95
N PHE A 141 -1.75 -1.97 4.99
CA PHE A 141 -2.83 -2.95 4.94
C PHE A 141 -3.92 -2.56 3.93
N ASP A 142 -4.26 -1.28 3.81
CA ASP A 142 -5.21 -0.81 2.78
C ASP A 142 -4.70 -1.12 1.36
N GLY A 143 -3.41 -0.88 1.10
CA GLY A 143 -2.80 -1.15 -0.19
C GLY A 143 -2.64 -2.63 -0.49
N PHE A 144 -2.15 -3.41 0.47
CA PHE A 144 -1.80 -4.81 0.24
C PHE A 144 -2.99 -5.78 0.37
N ASP A 145 -4.09 -5.39 1.02
CA ASP A 145 -5.36 -6.10 0.89
C ASP A 145 -5.85 -6.02 -0.57
N ARG A 146 -5.84 -4.82 -1.14
CA ARG A 146 -6.21 -4.59 -2.55
C ARG A 146 -5.26 -5.31 -3.50
N PHE A 147 -3.94 -5.31 -3.22
CA PHE A 147 -2.96 -6.11 -3.96
C PHE A 147 -3.37 -7.59 -4.03
N GLN A 148 -3.71 -8.18 -2.88
CA GLN A 148 -4.10 -9.59 -2.82
C GLN A 148 -5.42 -9.84 -3.59
N ILE A 149 -6.39 -8.95 -3.43
CA ILE A 149 -7.69 -9.03 -4.13
C ILE A 149 -7.50 -8.94 -5.65
N VAL A 150 -6.77 -7.94 -6.14
CA VAL A 150 -6.62 -7.75 -7.60
C VAL A 150 -5.80 -8.84 -8.25
N LEU A 151 -4.85 -9.47 -7.54
CA LEU A 151 -4.08 -10.61 -8.05
C LEU A 151 -4.73 -11.97 -7.79
N GLY A 152 -5.85 -11.99 -7.06
CA GLY A 152 -6.58 -13.19 -6.70
C GLY A 152 -5.82 -14.12 -5.76
N THR A 153 -4.91 -13.61 -4.92
CA THR A 153 -4.06 -14.41 -4.02
C THR A 153 -4.72 -14.64 -2.65
N GLN A 154 -6.03 -14.85 -2.65
CA GLN A 154 -6.85 -14.88 -1.43
C GLN A 154 -7.26 -16.30 -1.04
N ASP A 155 -6.63 -17.34 -1.59
CA ASP A 155 -6.95 -18.71 -1.22
C ASP A 155 -6.62 -18.97 0.25
N THR A 156 -7.62 -19.45 0.98
CA THR A 156 -7.53 -19.77 2.40
C THR A 156 -7.47 -21.28 2.53
N ASP A 157 -6.28 -21.85 2.46
CA ASP A 157 -6.09 -23.26 2.82
C ASP A 157 -6.19 -23.38 4.35
N PRO A 158 -7.20 -24.11 4.89
CA PRO A 158 -7.36 -24.30 6.33
C PRO A 158 -6.26 -25.18 6.95
N ASP A 159 -5.52 -25.94 6.14
CA ASP A 159 -4.44 -26.84 6.54
C ASP A 159 -3.05 -26.20 6.34
N LEU A 160 -2.96 -25.06 5.63
CA LEU A 160 -1.72 -24.29 5.64
C LEU A 160 -1.46 -23.84 7.07
N PRO A 161 -0.25 -24.08 7.62
CA PRO A 161 0.13 -23.41 8.83
C PRO A 161 0.03 -21.93 8.48
N TYR A 162 -0.94 -21.24 9.11
CA TYR A 162 -0.91 -19.80 9.25
C TYR A 162 0.56 -19.38 9.38
N PRO A 163 1.01 -18.26 8.82
CA PRO A 163 2.17 -17.62 9.40
C PRO A 163 1.75 -17.13 10.80
N ALA A 164 1.68 -18.08 11.74
CA ALA A 164 1.70 -17.83 13.15
C ALA A 164 3.03 -17.14 13.34
N LEU A 165 2.91 -15.81 13.48
CA LEU A 165 3.90 -14.75 13.46
C LEU A 165 3.91 -14.04 12.10
N VAL A 166 3.34 -12.83 12.06
CA VAL A 166 4.15 -11.71 11.54
C VAL A 166 5.35 -11.56 12.47
N HIS A 167 6.26 -12.52 12.36
CA HIS A 167 7.64 -12.19 12.59
C HIS A 167 8.10 -11.62 11.27
N PRO A 168 9.07 -10.72 11.31
CA PRO A 168 9.93 -10.62 10.16
C PRO A 168 10.25 -12.01 9.62
N PRO A 169 10.31 -12.25 8.30
CA PRO A 169 11.43 -13.07 7.88
C PRO A 169 12.63 -12.40 8.52
N GLY A 170 13.24 -13.07 9.51
CA GLY A 170 14.39 -12.50 10.21
C GLY A 170 15.30 -11.90 9.15
N LEU A 171 15.76 -10.66 9.36
CA LEU A 171 16.63 -9.95 8.42
C LEU A 171 17.55 -10.96 7.78
N ASP A 172 17.34 -11.28 6.50
CA ASP A 172 18.16 -12.30 5.86
C ASP A 172 19.58 -11.73 5.85
N PRO A 173 20.52 -12.30 6.63
CA PRO A 173 21.86 -11.78 6.71
C PRO A 173 22.61 -12.00 5.39
N GLU A 174 22.06 -12.82 4.49
CA GLU A 174 22.55 -13.07 3.13
C GLU A 174 21.71 -12.38 2.05
N ALA A 175 20.71 -11.56 2.41
CA ALA A 175 20.00 -10.73 1.42
C ALA A 175 21.04 -9.95 0.61
N PRO A 176 20.97 -9.97 -0.74
CA PRO A 176 21.99 -9.35 -1.56
C PRO A 176 22.28 -7.93 -1.07
N ALA A 177 23.57 -7.67 -0.82
CA ALA A 177 24.09 -6.46 -0.22
C ALA A 177 23.73 -5.19 -1.00
N GLU A 178 23.27 -5.34 -2.24
CA GLU A 178 22.89 -4.27 -3.14
C GLU A 178 21.45 -3.81 -2.84
N ALA A 179 21.24 -3.28 -1.64
CA ALA A 179 20.22 -2.26 -1.47
C ALA A 179 20.79 -0.97 -2.09
N ARG A 180 20.02 -0.31 -2.96
CA ARG A 180 20.31 1.10 -3.24
C ARG A 180 20.29 1.84 -1.89
N ALA A 181 21.41 2.49 -1.58
CA ALA A 181 21.58 3.14 -0.29
C ALA A 181 20.47 4.19 -0.08
N PHE A 182 19.99 4.31 1.15
CA PHE A 182 19.10 5.41 1.53
C PHE A 182 19.77 6.74 1.19
N ASP A 183 19.10 7.54 0.36
CA ASP A 183 19.49 8.92 0.10
C ASP A 183 18.96 9.80 1.25
N PRO A 184 19.83 10.36 2.12
CA PRO A 184 19.41 11.26 3.18
C PRO A 184 18.77 12.55 2.67
N ASP A 185 18.96 12.90 1.39
CA ASP A 185 18.38 14.07 0.74
C ASP A 185 17.07 13.75 0.00
N ASP A 186 16.52 12.52 0.11
CA ASP A 186 15.22 12.15 -0.45
C ASP A 186 14.12 13.09 0.07
N ALA A 187 13.26 13.61 -0.82
CA ALA A 187 12.20 14.54 -0.45
C ALA A 187 11.26 14.00 0.63
N ILE A 188 11.11 12.67 0.73
CA ILE A 188 10.30 11.99 1.74
C ILE A 188 11.03 11.95 3.09
N ALA A 189 12.37 12.01 3.13
CA ALA A 189 13.16 12.02 4.36
C ALA A 189 12.86 13.23 5.25
N GLY A 190 12.47 14.37 4.65
CA GLY A 190 12.03 15.57 5.36
C GLY A 190 10.54 15.61 5.74
N SER A 191 9.78 14.54 5.49
CA SER A 191 8.34 14.49 5.75
C SER A 191 8.02 14.12 7.22
N PRO A 192 6.74 14.21 7.66
CA PRO A 192 6.33 13.72 8.99
C PRO A 192 6.69 12.26 9.26
N LEU A 193 6.95 11.46 8.22
CA LEU A 193 7.41 10.08 8.38
C LEU A 193 8.74 9.97 9.14
N ALA A 194 9.54 11.04 9.21
CA ALA A 194 10.78 11.09 9.98
C ALA A 194 10.57 10.89 11.49
N LEU A 195 9.34 11.04 11.99
CA LEU A 195 8.97 10.68 13.37
C LEU A 195 9.03 9.17 13.63
N GLN A 196 9.15 8.35 12.59
CA GLN A 196 9.33 6.90 12.64
C GLN A 196 10.57 6.49 11.82
N PRO A 197 11.81 6.78 12.28
CA PRO A 197 13.00 6.74 11.45
C PRO A 197 13.36 5.35 10.92
N ASP A 198 13.27 4.31 11.74
CA ASP A 198 13.56 2.93 11.31
C ASP A 198 12.53 2.41 10.29
N LEU A 199 11.27 2.80 10.48
CA LEU A 199 10.18 2.45 9.59
C LEU A 199 10.28 3.21 8.27
N LEU A 200 10.60 4.51 8.32
CA LEU A 200 10.88 5.32 7.14
C LEU A 200 12.08 4.78 6.34
N ALA A 201 13.17 4.40 7.00
CA ALA A 201 14.35 3.87 6.33
C ALA A 201 14.05 2.56 5.58
N SER A 202 13.23 1.68 6.16
CA SER A 202 12.79 0.44 5.49
C SER A 202 11.81 0.70 4.35
N PHE A 203 10.86 1.62 4.53
CA PHE A 203 9.98 2.10 3.47
C PHE A 203 10.78 2.62 2.27
N LEU A 204 11.77 3.49 2.50
CA LEU A 204 12.55 4.10 1.41
C LEU A 204 13.41 3.07 0.66
N ARG A 205 13.95 2.05 1.34
CA ARG A 205 14.60 0.93 0.66
C ARG A 205 13.64 0.18 -0.26
N MET A 206 12.45 -0.15 0.23
CA MET A 206 11.41 -0.81 -0.57
C MET A 206 10.96 0.06 -1.74
N TYR A 207 10.71 1.34 -1.50
CA TYR A 207 10.20 2.27 -2.51
C TYR A 207 11.27 2.57 -3.57
N GLY A 208 12.54 2.76 -3.19
CA GLY A 208 13.65 2.87 -4.14
C GLY A 208 13.83 1.61 -4.99
N THR A 209 13.70 0.42 -4.37
CA THR A 209 13.74 -0.88 -5.10
C THR A 209 12.61 -0.95 -6.14
N LEU A 210 11.39 -0.54 -5.77
CA LEU A 210 10.26 -0.49 -6.72
C LEU A 210 10.61 0.36 -7.94
N TRP A 211 11.21 1.53 -7.76
CA TRP A 211 11.49 2.45 -8.86
C TRP A 211 12.67 2.02 -9.73
N TRP A 212 13.76 1.55 -9.13
CA TRP A 212 15.02 1.32 -9.84
C TRP A 212 15.35 -0.13 -10.17
N ASP A 213 14.93 -1.08 -9.33
CA ASP A 213 15.21 -2.51 -9.49
C ASP A 213 13.99 -3.24 -10.06
N GLY A 214 13.23 -2.53 -10.90
CA GLY A 214 11.96 -2.93 -11.49
C GLY A 214 12.06 -3.48 -12.91
N VAL A 215 10.99 -4.11 -13.41
CA VAL A 215 10.85 -4.50 -14.83
C VAL A 215 9.86 -3.61 -15.58
N VAL A 216 9.05 -2.85 -14.86
CA VAL A 216 8.17 -1.83 -15.42
C VAL A 216 8.95 -0.52 -15.47
N ASP A 217 8.93 0.15 -16.61
CA ASP A 217 9.63 1.40 -16.79
C ASP A 217 9.03 2.56 -15.98
N HIS A 218 9.82 3.63 -15.83
CA HIS A 218 9.43 4.80 -15.03
C HIS A 218 8.18 5.50 -15.56
N PRO A 219 8.01 5.77 -16.88
CA PRO A 219 6.77 6.34 -17.40
C PRO A 219 5.51 5.56 -17.01
N SER A 220 5.51 4.23 -17.13
CA SER A 220 4.35 3.40 -16.77
C SER A 220 4.04 3.46 -15.27
N LYS A 221 5.04 3.38 -14.40
CA LYS A 221 4.84 3.55 -12.94
C LYS A 221 4.31 4.93 -12.60
N GLU A 222 4.85 5.97 -13.23
CA GLU A 222 4.47 7.37 -13.01
C GLU A 222 3.05 7.65 -13.49
N VAL A 223 2.62 7.04 -14.61
CA VAL A 223 1.21 7.10 -15.07
C VAL A 223 0.27 6.56 -14.00
N GLY A 224 0.58 5.39 -13.42
CA GLY A 224 -0.20 4.81 -12.33
C GLY A 224 -0.22 5.71 -11.10
N ARG A 225 0.94 6.25 -10.70
CA ARG A 225 1.07 7.18 -9.56
C ARG A 225 0.25 8.45 -9.74
N LEU A 226 0.29 9.06 -10.92
CA LEU A 226 -0.44 10.29 -11.25
C LEU A 226 -1.95 10.06 -11.38
N ARG A 227 -2.37 8.94 -11.99
CA ARG A 227 -3.79 8.53 -12.00
C ARG A 227 -4.30 8.31 -10.58
N ASN A 228 -3.54 7.59 -9.75
CA ASN A 228 -3.86 7.38 -8.35
C ASN A 228 -4.00 8.71 -7.58
N ALA A 229 -3.05 9.63 -7.76
CA ALA A 229 -3.10 10.94 -7.10
C ALA A 229 -4.34 11.75 -7.48
N ARG A 230 -4.79 11.65 -8.73
CA ARG A 230 -6.03 12.29 -9.21
C ARG A 230 -7.26 11.70 -8.53
N VAL A 231 -7.35 10.37 -8.43
CA VAL A 231 -8.51 9.67 -7.84
C VAL A 231 -8.56 9.85 -6.33
N THR A 232 -7.43 9.73 -5.64
CA THR A 232 -7.32 9.90 -4.17
C THR A 232 -7.31 11.35 -3.70
N GLY A 233 -7.21 12.32 -4.63
CA GLY A 233 -7.18 13.75 -4.29
C GLY A 233 -5.89 14.23 -3.62
N CYS A 234 -4.80 13.45 -3.63
CA CYS A 234 -3.51 13.89 -3.07
C CYS A 234 -2.90 15.02 -3.92
N ARG A 235 -3.01 16.27 -3.41
CA ARG A 235 -2.49 17.46 -4.09
C ARG A 235 -0.97 17.42 -4.32
N TYR A 236 -0.20 17.02 -3.31
CA TYR A 236 1.26 16.92 -3.42
C TYR A 236 1.63 15.93 -4.53
N CYS A 237 1.08 14.72 -4.45
CA CYS A 237 1.32 13.66 -5.41
C CYS A 237 0.94 14.07 -6.84
N ARG A 238 -0.17 14.80 -7.01
CA ARG A 238 -0.63 15.26 -8.32
C ARG A 238 0.31 16.29 -8.96
N ASN A 239 1.05 17.04 -8.16
CA ASN A 239 1.90 18.15 -8.61
C ASN A 239 3.40 17.81 -8.61
N VAL A 240 3.81 16.70 -8.01
CA VAL A 240 5.17 16.18 -8.15
C VAL A 240 5.31 15.39 -9.45
N ARG A 241 6.47 15.51 -10.11
CA ARG A 241 6.95 14.64 -11.19
C ARG A 241 8.25 13.97 -10.75
N PHE A 242 8.40 12.69 -11.04
CA PHE A 242 9.68 12.01 -10.87
C PHE A 242 10.58 12.24 -12.08
N ALA A 243 11.81 12.69 -11.82
CA ALA A 243 12.76 13.13 -12.84
C ALA A 243 13.00 12.06 -13.90
N GLN A 244 13.19 10.80 -13.50
CA GLN A 244 13.48 9.72 -14.44
C GLN A 244 12.31 9.44 -15.40
N ALA A 245 11.05 9.49 -14.94
CA ALA A 245 9.90 9.31 -15.83
C ALA A 245 9.82 10.42 -16.89
N ARG A 246 10.18 11.66 -16.52
CA ARG A 246 10.24 12.80 -17.44
C ARG A 246 11.40 12.66 -18.43
N GLU A 247 12.56 12.23 -17.97
CA GLU A 247 13.74 11.94 -18.81
C GLU A 247 13.47 10.80 -19.80
N ASP A 248 12.70 9.79 -19.37
CA ASP A 248 12.24 8.66 -20.18
C ASP A 248 11.07 9.02 -21.13
N GLY A 249 10.64 10.30 -21.15
CA GLY A 249 9.74 10.84 -22.17
C GLY A 249 8.30 11.15 -21.72
N LEU A 250 7.94 10.95 -20.44
CA LEU A 250 6.63 11.36 -19.91
C LEU A 250 6.59 12.89 -19.71
N ASN A 251 6.31 13.61 -20.78
CA ASN A 251 6.17 15.07 -20.76
C ASN A 251 4.78 15.52 -20.25
N GLU A 252 4.60 16.82 -20.00
CA GLU A 252 3.34 17.36 -19.47
C GLU A 252 2.16 17.18 -20.43
N ASP A 253 2.36 17.23 -21.76
CA ASP A 253 1.29 16.98 -22.74
C ASP A 253 0.71 15.57 -22.55
N LEU A 254 1.54 14.56 -22.28
CA LEU A 254 1.09 13.20 -21.97
C LEU A 254 0.45 13.10 -20.58
N VAL A 255 0.99 13.82 -19.58
CA VAL A 255 0.42 13.86 -18.23
C VAL A 255 -1.01 14.43 -18.23
N GLU A 256 -1.27 15.45 -19.05
CA GLU A 256 -2.62 16.02 -19.22
C GLU A 256 -3.64 14.99 -19.75
N LEU A 257 -3.19 13.99 -20.50
CA LEU A 257 -4.04 12.91 -21.02
C LEU A 257 -4.40 11.85 -19.97
N ILE A 258 -3.76 11.85 -18.79
CA ILE A 258 -4.08 10.99 -17.64
C ILE A 258 -5.35 11.54 -16.94
N ALA A 259 -6.44 11.59 -17.69
CA ALA A 259 -7.74 12.14 -17.32
C ALA A 259 -8.85 11.13 -17.64
N ASP A 260 -10.09 11.42 -17.26
CA ASP A 260 -11.19 10.45 -17.39
C ASP A 260 -11.52 10.12 -18.87
N GLY A 261 -11.08 10.94 -19.82
CA GLY A 261 -11.18 10.70 -21.27
C GLY A 261 -9.98 9.99 -21.89
N PHE A 262 -9.09 9.37 -21.10
CA PHE A 262 -7.82 8.79 -21.57
C PHE A 262 -8.00 7.74 -22.68
N GLU A 263 -9.12 7.03 -22.74
CA GLU A 263 -9.36 5.98 -23.74
C GLU A 263 -9.31 6.52 -25.18
N ALA A 264 -9.86 7.73 -25.39
CA ALA A 264 -9.85 8.42 -26.68
C ALA A 264 -8.58 9.26 -26.92
N SER A 265 -7.63 9.24 -25.98
CA SER A 265 -6.41 10.04 -26.05
C SER A 265 -5.32 9.38 -26.91
N ALA A 266 -4.26 10.15 -27.17
CA ALA A 266 -3.06 9.69 -27.86
C ALA A 266 -2.07 8.92 -26.97
N LEU A 267 -2.44 8.60 -25.71
CA LEU A 267 -1.62 7.74 -24.86
C LEU A 267 -1.39 6.38 -25.53
N GLU A 268 -0.20 5.84 -25.34
CA GLU A 268 0.10 4.46 -25.73
C GLU A 268 -0.80 3.47 -24.98
N GLU A 269 -1.18 2.38 -25.64
CA GLU A 269 -2.09 1.38 -25.04
C GLU A 269 -1.56 0.83 -23.71
N ARG A 270 -0.25 0.62 -23.58
CA ARG A 270 0.39 0.22 -22.31
C ARG A 270 0.12 1.20 -21.16
N HIS A 271 0.06 2.52 -21.41
CA HIS A 271 -0.29 3.51 -20.39
C HIS A 271 -1.79 3.53 -20.10
N LYS A 272 -2.65 3.30 -21.10
CA LYS A 272 -4.09 3.16 -20.90
C LYS A 272 -4.42 1.93 -20.04
N VAL A 273 -3.71 0.82 -20.25
CA VAL A 273 -3.81 -0.39 -19.42
C VAL A 273 -3.48 -0.08 -17.96
N VAL A 274 -2.42 0.70 -17.69
CA VAL A 274 -2.08 1.13 -16.32
C VAL A 274 -3.18 2.01 -15.72
N ILE A 275 -3.78 2.91 -16.50
CA ILE A 275 -4.89 3.75 -16.03
C ILE A 275 -6.11 2.88 -15.67
N ARG A 276 -6.52 1.95 -16.55
CA ARG A 276 -7.60 0.99 -16.26
C ARG A 276 -7.32 0.17 -15.01
N PHE A 277 -6.08 -0.32 -14.86
CA PHE A 277 -5.69 -1.08 -13.69
C PHE A 277 -5.73 -0.25 -12.41
N THR A 278 -5.28 1.00 -12.47
CA THR A 278 -5.37 1.95 -11.36
C THR A 278 -6.83 2.18 -10.94
N ASP A 279 -7.75 2.32 -11.90
CA ASP A 279 -9.16 2.55 -11.61
C ASP A 279 -9.82 1.33 -10.95
N PHE A 280 -9.51 0.11 -11.41
CA PHE A 280 -9.93 -1.13 -10.73
C PHE A 280 -9.36 -1.21 -9.33
N PHE A 281 -8.05 -1.01 -9.16
CA PHE A 281 -7.37 -1.07 -7.88
C PHE A 281 -7.97 -0.10 -6.85
N LEU A 282 -8.38 1.09 -7.30
CA LEU A 282 -8.88 2.14 -6.42
C LEU A 282 -10.39 2.04 -6.13
N GLY A 283 -11.20 1.70 -7.13
CA GLY A 283 -12.65 1.74 -7.02
C GLY A 283 -13.35 0.39 -6.86
N ASP A 284 -12.83 -0.67 -7.46
CA ASP A 284 -13.49 -1.98 -7.52
C ASP A 284 -12.46 -3.12 -7.67
N PRO A 285 -11.62 -3.36 -6.63
CA PRO A 285 -10.54 -4.35 -6.72
C PRO A 285 -11.10 -5.77 -6.97
N HIS A 286 -12.24 -6.12 -6.37
CA HIS A 286 -12.92 -7.40 -6.58
C HIS A 286 -13.39 -7.61 -8.01
N GLY A 287 -13.66 -6.53 -8.76
CA GLY A 287 -13.97 -6.59 -10.17
C GLY A 287 -12.89 -7.22 -11.02
N MET A 288 -11.63 -7.18 -10.57
CA MET A 288 -10.49 -7.76 -11.29
C MET A 288 -10.58 -9.28 -11.39
N SER A 289 -11.09 -9.95 -10.36
CA SER A 289 -11.25 -11.41 -10.32
C SER A 289 -12.54 -11.89 -11.01
N ALA A 290 -13.46 -10.99 -11.32
CA ALA A 290 -14.69 -11.27 -12.04
C ALA A 290 -14.48 -11.33 -13.56
N GLU A 291 -15.51 -11.78 -14.30
CA GLU A 291 -15.49 -11.83 -15.78
C GLU A 291 -15.23 -10.43 -16.39
N ARG A 292 -15.76 -9.38 -15.75
CA ARG A 292 -15.53 -7.99 -16.20
C ARG A 292 -14.06 -7.56 -16.18
N GLY A 293 -13.20 -8.25 -15.42
CA GLY A 293 -11.75 -8.02 -15.38
C GLY A 293 -10.96 -8.84 -16.40
N ALA A 294 -11.58 -9.78 -17.13
CA ALA A 294 -10.87 -10.75 -17.97
C ALA A 294 -10.00 -10.10 -19.06
N ASP A 295 -10.56 -9.13 -19.78
CA ASP A 295 -9.84 -8.41 -20.82
C ASP A 295 -8.67 -7.60 -20.22
N LEU A 296 -8.87 -6.97 -19.07
CA LEU A 296 -7.82 -6.21 -18.40
C LEU A 296 -6.68 -7.09 -17.87
N ARG A 297 -7.00 -8.30 -17.36
CA ARG A 297 -5.97 -9.29 -17.00
C ARG A 297 -5.14 -9.70 -18.21
N ALA A 298 -5.78 -9.97 -19.34
CA ALA A 298 -5.10 -10.31 -20.59
C ALA A 298 -4.23 -9.15 -21.10
N ASP A 299 -4.75 -7.92 -21.08
CA ASP A 299 -4.04 -6.71 -21.45
C ASP A 299 -2.78 -6.48 -20.57
N LEU A 300 -2.91 -6.65 -19.24
CA LEU A 300 -1.81 -6.51 -18.30
C LEU A 300 -0.70 -7.53 -18.59
N LEU A 301 -1.06 -8.79 -18.77
CA LEU A 301 -0.10 -9.86 -19.10
C LEU A 301 0.56 -9.63 -20.47
N ALA A 302 -0.20 -9.15 -21.45
CA ALA A 302 0.34 -8.84 -22.77
C ALA A 302 1.30 -7.64 -22.76
N ALA A 303 1.02 -6.62 -21.95
CA ALA A 303 1.82 -5.40 -21.89
C ALA A 303 3.04 -5.50 -20.96
N TYR A 304 2.91 -6.22 -19.83
CA TYR A 304 3.88 -6.20 -18.73
C TYR A 304 4.33 -7.57 -18.24
N GLY A 305 3.72 -8.66 -18.72
CA GLY A 305 3.97 -10.00 -18.19
C GLY A 305 3.52 -10.17 -16.73
N PRO A 306 3.74 -11.37 -16.15
CA PRO A 306 3.31 -11.68 -14.78
C PRO A 306 4.06 -10.85 -13.72
N ASP A 307 5.38 -10.74 -13.84
CA ASP A 307 6.25 -10.02 -12.91
C ASP A 307 6.03 -8.50 -12.96
N GLY A 308 5.84 -7.93 -14.16
CA GLY A 308 5.48 -6.53 -14.32
C GLY A 308 4.07 -6.20 -13.81
N THR A 309 3.12 -7.12 -13.94
CA THR A 309 1.78 -6.99 -13.35
C THR A 309 1.84 -6.94 -11.82
N VAL A 310 2.61 -7.83 -11.20
CA VAL A 310 2.85 -7.82 -9.75
C VAL A 310 3.53 -6.53 -9.30
N GLU A 311 4.52 -6.05 -10.04
CA GLU A 311 5.20 -4.78 -9.74
C GLU A 311 4.26 -3.58 -9.84
N LEU A 312 3.38 -3.52 -10.84
CA LEU A 312 2.36 -2.47 -10.94
C LEU A 312 1.39 -2.52 -9.75
N ALA A 313 0.93 -3.71 -9.35
CA ALA A 313 0.04 -3.87 -8.20
C ALA A 313 0.71 -3.37 -6.91
N ALA A 314 1.98 -3.74 -6.68
CA ALA A 314 2.76 -3.27 -5.54
C ALA A 314 2.98 -1.75 -5.59
N GLY A 315 3.25 -1.20 -6.77
CA GLY A 315 3.35 0.24 -6.98
C GLY A 315 2.06 0.96 -6.60
N LEU A 316 0.91 0.50 -7.10
CA LEU A 316 -0.39 1.09 -6.78
C LEU A 316 -0.72 1.02 -5.28
N ALA A 317 -0.42 -0.09 -4.61
CA ALA A 317 -0.57 -0.22 -3.16
C ALA A 317 0.23 0.88 -2.42
N LEU A 318 1.49 1.10 -2.79
CA LEU A 318 2.36 2.09 -2.18
C LEU A 318 1.98 3.53 -2.54
N PHE A 319 1.62 3.80 -3.80
CA PHE A 319 1.22 5.13 -4.25
C PHE A 319 -0.08 5.57 -3.57
N MET A 320 -1.05 4.67 -3.44
CA MET A 320 -2.32 4.94 -2.75
C MET A 320 -2.08 5.19 -1.25
N GLY A 321 -1.33 4.29 -0.59
CA GLY A 321 -1.02 4.43 0.83
C GLY A 321 -0.36 5.77 1.15
N PHE A 322 0.65 6.16 0.36
CA PHE A 322 1.36 7.42 0.56
C PHE A 322 0.49 8.66 0.26
N ALA A 323 -0.36 8.57 -0.77
CA ALA A 323 -1.34 9.62 -1.06
C ALA A 323 -2.29 9.83 0.13
N LYS A 324 -2.81 8.76 0.72
CA LYS A 324 -3.70 8.81 1.87
C LYS A 324 -3.00 9.29 3.15
N ILE A 325 -1.73 8.92 3.38
CA ILE A 325 -0.92 9.51 4.46
C ILE A 325 -0.85 11.03 4.31
N ALA A 326 -0.51 11.54 3.12
CA ALA A 326 -0.39 12.98 2.89
C ALA A 326 -1.72 13.73 3.13
N VAL A 327 -2.85 13.12 2.75
CA VAL A 327 -4.20 13.67 2.98
C VAL A 327 -4.54 13.65 4.47
N THR A 328 -4.41 12.51 5.14
CA THR A 328 -4.82 12.31 6.54
C THR A 328 -3.93 13.02 7.55
N LEU A 329 -2.64 13.22 7.25
CA LEU A 329 -1.74 14.02 8.09
C LEU A 329 -1.82 15.53 7.79
N GLY A 330 -2.56 15.94 6.75
CA GLY A 330 -2.81 17.35 6.43
C GLY A 330 -1.58 18.14 5.99
N SER A 331 -0.53 17.46 5.49
CA SER A 331 0.81 18.05 5.35
C SER A 331 1.03 18.88 4.07
N VAL A 332 -0.03 19.21 3.32
CA VAL A 332 0.09 19.84 1.99
C VAL A 332 -0.70 21.15 1.91
N PRO A 333 -0.03 22.29 1.62
CA PRO A 333 -0.69 23.58 1.40
C PRO A 333 -1.80 23.54 0.34
N ALA A 334 -2.68 24.54 0.38
CA ALA A 334 -3.76 24.69 -0.60
C ALA A 334 -3.24 25.05 -2.00
N ASP A 335 -2.18 25.87 -2.07
CA ASP A 335 -1.47 26.22 -3.29
C ASP A 335 -0.11 25.50 -3.33
N PHE A 336 0.11 24.65 -4.33
CA PHE A 336 1.32 23.84 -4.45
C PHE A 336 1.68 23.71 -5.94
N PRO A 337 2.81 24.30 -6.40
CA PRO A 337 3.16 24.32 -7.81
C PRO A 337 3.58 22.93 -8.30
N THR A 338 3.52 22.72 -9.62
CA THR A 338 4.15 21.54 -10.22
C THR A 338 5.65 21.60 -10.00
N MET A 339 6.24 20.52 -9.50
CA MET A 339 7.67 20.41 -9.24
C MET A 339 8.23 19.07 -9.74
N VAL A 340 9.50 19.09 -10.12
CA VAL A 340 10.24 17.88 -10.47
C VAL A 340 11.19 17.57 -9.33
N ILE A 341 11.14 16.33 -8.84
CA ILE A 341 12.04 15.84 -7.80
C ILE A 341 12.80 14.61 -8.29
N PRO A 342 13.94 14.26 -7.68
CA PRO A 342 14.61 12.99 -7.94
C PRO A 342 13.64 11.82 -7.81
N THR A 343 13.72 10.86 -8.72
CA THR A 343 12.98 9.61 -8.58
C THR A 343 13.45 8.93 -7.29
N PRO A 344 12.55 8.47 -6.40
CA PRO A 344 12.92 7.86 -5.13
C PRO A 344 14.00 6.79 -5.26
N GLY A 345 15.03 6.90 -4.43
CA GLY A 345 16.23 6.07 -4.48
C GLY A 345 17.22 6.41 -5.58
N GLY A 346 16.96 7.39 -6.45
CA GLY A 346 17.70 7.71 -7.68
C GLY A 346 19.02 8.45 -7.54
#